data_AF-A0A2M6ZUA8-F1
#
_entry.id   AF-A0A2M6ZUA8-F1
#
_cell.length_a   1.000
_cell.length_b   1.000
_cell.length_c   1.000
_cell.angle_alpha   90.00
_cell.angle_beta   90.00
_cell.angle_gamma   90.00
#
_symmetry.space_group_name_H-M   'P 1'
#
loop_
_entity.id
_entity.type
_entity.pdbx_description
1 polymer ?
#
loop_
_entity_poly.entity_id
_entity_poly.type
_entity_poly.pdbx_seq_one_letter_code
_entity_poly.pdbx_strand_id
1 'polypeptide(L)'
;MREVIEQEYQEFIKGHDRIVVDGSAVKLIDGSQIELLEPKEFSLEKTTVWSFENRGKWATHRGNYRGNWAPEIPRNLILRYTQPGDLVLDQMVGSGTTLVECKLLGRSSIGIDLNLDAVMVAWNRTNFAYNTNGLPETTQRIYCGDARRLELIDDESIDL
;
A
#
# COMPACT_ATOMS: atom_id res chain seq x y z
N MET A 1 -4.76 12.54 -13.43
CA MET A 1 -5.02 11.72 -12.23
C MET A 1 -6.19 12.30 -11.43
N ARG A 2 -6.95 11.44 -10.73
CA ARG A 2 -8.08 11.81 -9.87
C ARG A 2 -7.96 11.09 -8.54
N GLU A 3 -8.07 11.81 -7.42
CA GLU A 3 -8.10 11.18 -6.11
C GLU A 3 -9.40 10.38 -5.97
N VAL A 4 -9.27 9.14 -5.51
CA VAL A 4 -10.41 8.30 -5.11
C VAL A 4 -10.51 8.43 -3.61
N ILE A 5 -11.60 8.99 -3.09
CA ILE A 5 -11.76 9.21 -1.63
C ILE A 5 -12.41 7.99 -0.96
N GLU A 6 -12.27 7.91 0.37
CA GLU A 6 -12.82 6.81 1.17
C GLU A 6 -14.32 6.57 0.89
N GLN A 7 -15.13 7.64 0.80
CA GLN A 7 -16.57 7.51 0.53
C GLN A 7 -16.86 6.76 -0.79
N GLU A 8 -16.08 7.03 -1.85
CA GLU A 8 -16.24 6.33 -3.12
C GLU A 8 -15.86 4.86 -2.99
N TYR A 9 -14.77 4.56 -2.28
CA TYR A 9 -14.38 3.19 -1.98
C TYR A 9 -15.47 2.45 -1.21
N GLN A 10 -16.02 3.05 -0.14
CA GLN A 10 -17.05 2.41 0.69
C GLN A 10 -18.33 2.11 -0.12
N GLU A 11 -18.74 3.01 -1.02
CA GLU A 11 -19.88 2.75 -1.89
C GLU A 11 -19.55 1.68 -2.95
N PHE A 12 -18.32 1.67 -3.49
CA PHE A 12 -17.88 0.67 -4.46
C PHE A 12 -17.89 -0.75 -3.89
N ILE A 13 -17.37 -0.95 -2.68
CA ILE A 13 -17.28 -2.28 -2.07
C ILE A 13 -18.56 -2.75 -1.39
N LYS A 14 -19.60 -1.92 -1.35
CA LYS A 14 -20.88 -2.24 -0.70
C LYS A 14 -21.50 -3.48 -1.33
N GLY A 15 -21.65 -4.54 -0.53
CA GLY A 15 -22.19 -5.82 -0.99
C GLY A 15 -21.20 -6.67 -1.81
N HIS A 16 -19.94 -6.27 -1.91
CA HIS A 16 -18.90 -7.00 -2.64
C HIS A 16 -17.90 -7.64 -1.66
N ASP A 17 -17.58 -8.93 -1.85
CA ASP A 17 -16.53 -9.64 -1.10
C ASP A 17 -15.22 -9.77 -1.91
N ARG A 18 -15.25 -9.34 -3.17
CA ARG A 18 -14.17 -9.47 -4.16
C ARG A 18 -14.24 -8.34 -5.18
N ILE A 19 -13.09 -8.04 -5.77
CA ILE A 19 -12.95 -7.13 -6.92
C ILE A 19 -12.27 -7.90 -8.05
N VAL A 20 -12.75 -7.75 -9.28
CA VAL A 20 -12.15 -8.42 -10.44
C VAL A 20 -11.16 -7.48 -11.10
N VAL A 21 -9.87 -7.82 -11.06
CA VAL A 21 -8.81 -7.04 -11.72
C VAL A 21 -8.25 -7.88 -12.86
N ASP A 22 -8.34 -7.39 -14.09
CA ASP A 22 -7.87 -8.07 -15.30
C ASP A 22 -8.37 -9.52 -15.42
N GLY A 23 -9.65 -9.74 -15.09
CA GLY A 23 -10.29 -11.06 -15.13
C GLY A 23 -9.97 -11.97 -13.94
N SER A 24 -9.15 -11.53 -12.98
CA SER A 24 -8.81 -12.27 -11.76
C SER A 24 -9.55 -11.73 -10.55
N ALA A 25 -10.28 -12.59 -9.83
CA ALA A 25 -11.00 -12.19 -8.63
C ALA A 25 -10.05 -12.07 -7.42
N VAL A 26 -9.97 -10.88 -6.84
CA VAL A 26 -9.21 -10.55 -5.64
C VAL A 26 -10.17 -10.47 -4.46
N LYS A 27 -10.10 -11.44 -3.54
CA LYS A 27 -10.88 -11.41 -2.29
C LYS A 27 -10.45 -10.23 -1.41
N LEU A 28 -11.44 -9.49 -0.91
CA LEU A 28 -11.27 -8.36 0.00
C LEU A 28 -10.99 -8.84 1.43
N ILE A 29 -10.34 -7.97 2.21
CA ILE A 29 -9.99 -8.20 3.61
C ILE A 29 -10.89 -7.35 4.49
N ASP A 30 -11.31 -7.95 5.61
CA ASP A 30 -11.90 -7.22 6.72
C ASP A 30 -10.78 -6.61 7.58
N GLY A 31 -10.58 -5.30 7.46
CA GLY A 31 -9.57 -4.56 8.20
C GLY A 31 -9.78 -4.52 9.72
N SER A 32 -10.96 -4.95 10.22
CA SER A 32 -11.23 -5.07 11.66
C SER A 32 -10.66 -6.35 12.28
N GLN A 33 -10.33 -7.36 11.46
CA GLN A 33 -9.87 -8.68 11.89
C GLN A 33 -8.36 -8.87 11.67
N ILE A 34 -7.55 -7.86 11.99
CA ILE A 34 -6.10 -7.94 11.86
C ILE A 34 -5.48 -8.29 13.22
N GLU A 35 -4.92 -9.49 13.30
CA GLU A 35 -4.28 -10.00 14.53
C GLU A 35 -2.81 -9.58 14.66
N LEU A 36 -2.11 -9.44 13.53
CA LEU A 36 -0.68 -9.17 13.47
C LEU A 36 -0.44 -7.97 12.56
N LEU A 37 -0.01 -6.84 13.11
CA LEU A 37 0.26 -5.61 12.34
C LEU A 37 1.70 -5.50 11.85
N GLU A 38 2.65 -6.09 12.57
CA GLU A 38 4.08 -6.03 12.25
C GLU A 38 4.66 -7.45 12.09
N PRO A 39 5.72 -7.63 11.27
CA PRO A 39 6.43 -8.90 11.23
C PRO A 39 7.06 -9.22 12.59
N LYS A 40 6.98 -10.48 13.03
CA LYS A 40 7.64 -10.95 14.26
C LYS A 40 9.16 -10.94 14.15
N GLU A 41 9.66 -11.28 12.97
CA GLU A 41 11.08 -11.37 12.66
C GLU A 41 11.32 -10.61 11.36
N PHE A 42 11.91 -9.43 11.46
CA PHE A 42 12.38 -8.68 10.31
C PHE A 42 13.74 -8.04 10.64
N SER A 43 14.71 -8.29 9.79
CA SER A 43 16.01 -7.65 9.83
C SER A 43 16.27 -6.92 8.54
N LEU A 44 16.83 -5.72 8.63
CA LEU A 44 17.15 -4.92 7.46
C LEU A 44 18.21 -5.63 6.58
N GLU A 45 17.87 -5.93 5.33
CA GLU A 45 18.70 -6.68 4.38
C GLU A 45 19.74 -5.78 3.70
N LYS A 46 21.01 -5.94 4.06
CA LYS A 46 22.11 -4.97 3.77
C LYS A 46 22.94 -5.27 2.52
N THR A 47 22.81 -6.46 1.96
CA THR A 47 23.54 -6.89 0.77
C THR A 47 22.74 -6.55 -0.49
N THR A 48 23.23 -6.95 -1.68
CA THR A 48 22.53 -6.76 -2.96
C THR A 48 21.62 -7.93 -3.34
N VAL A 49 21.62 -9.02 -2.57
CA VAL A 49 20.80 -10.21 -2.81
C VAL A 49 20.02 -10.50 -1.53
N TRP A 50 18.69 -10.37 -1.61
CA TRP A 50 17.79 -10.56 -0.47
C TRP A 50 17.00 -11.86 -0.65
N SER A 51 16.87 -12.63 0.43
CA SER A 51 16.17 -13.91 0.40
C SER A 51 15.11 -13.94 1.50
N PHE A 52 13.85 -13.93 1.10
CA PHE A 52 12.71 -14.08 2.00
C PHE A 52 12.09 -15.45 1.74
N GLU A 53 12.32 -16.40 2.65
CA GLU A 53 11.83 -17.79 2.49
C GLU A 53 10.30 -17.85 2.45
N ASN A 54 9.66 -17.00 3.25
CA ASN A 54 8.21 -16.89 3.32
C ASN A 54 7.78 -15.48 2.95
N ARG A 55 6.65 -15.38 2.25
CA ARG A 55 5.98 -14.11 2.03
C ARG A 55 5.30 -13.64 3.32
N GLY A 56 5.53 -12.39 3.69
CA GLY A 56 4.85 -11.74 4.81
C GLY A 56 3.33 -11.79 4.72
N LYS A 57 2.70 -12.06 5.86
CA LYS A 57 1.23 -12.16 6.04
C LYS A 57 0.68 -11.22 7.12
N TRP A 58 1.50 -10.29 7.62
CA TRP A 58 1.04 -9.28 8.58
C TRP A 58 0.13 -8.24 7.89
N ALA A 59 -0.57 -7.48 8.72
CA ALA A 59 -1.59 -6.53 8.35
C ALA A 59 -2.55 -7.11 7.29
N THR A 60 -2.72 -6.39 6.20
CA THR A 60 -3.58 -6.73 5.07
C THR A 60 -2.82 -7.40 3.91
N HIS A 61 -1.55 -7.78 4.10
CA HIS A 61 -0.77 -8.39 3.02
C HIS A 61 -1.31 -9.76 2.64
N ARG A 62 -1.60 -9.96 1.34
CA ARG A 62 -1.98 -11.27 0.77
C ARG A 62 -1.39 -11.43 -0.63
N GLY A 63 -1.00 -12.64 -0.98
CA GLY A 63 -0.52 -12.99 -2.33
C GLY A 63 -1.62 -13.28 -3.35
N ASN A 64 -2.81 -12.69 -3.20
CA ASN A 64 -3.96 -12.93 -4.06
C ASN A 64 -4.15 -11.86 -5.17
N TYR A 65 -3.15 -11.00 -5.38
CA TYR A 65 -3.11 -10.03 -6.46
C TYR A 65 -1.93 -10.35 -7.39
N ARG A 66 -2.15 -10.32 -8.70
CA ARG A 66 -1.13 -10.68 -9.68
C ARG A 66 -0.01 -9.63 -9.69
N GLY A 67 1.25 -10.08 -9.66
CA GLY A 67 2.40 -9.19 -9.79
C GLY A 67 2.71 -8.37 -8.53
N ASN A 68 2.09 -8.68 -7.38
CA ASN A 68 2.46 -8.01 -6.13
C ASN A 68 3.75 -8.59 -5.54
N TRP A 69 4.56 -7.73 -4.93
CA TRP A 69 5.79 -8.13 -4.25
C TRP A 69 5.59 -8.52 -2.79
N ALA A 70 6.56 -9.26 -2.24
CA ALA A 70 6.60 -9.62 -0.83
C ALA A 70 6.80 -8.33 0.01
N PRO A 71 6.02 -8.12 1.08
CA PRO A 71 6.03 -6.86 1.85
C PRO A 71 7.37 -6.54 2.53
N GLU A 72 8.22 -7.55 2.73
CA GLU A 72 9.59 -7.38 3.21
C GLU A 72 10.43 -6.48 2.28
N ILE A 73 10.18 -6.51 0.97
CA ILE A 73 10.90 -5.74 -0.03
C ILE A 73 10.64 -4.22 0.13
N PRO A 74 9.40 -3.72 0.03
CA PRO A 74 9.12 -2.30 0.27
C PRO A 74 9.48 -1.91 1.71
N ARG A 75 9.27 -2.77 2.70
CA ARG A 75 9.67 -2.48 4.09
C ARG A 75 11.17 -2.19 4.20
N ASN A 76 12.02 -3.01 3.56
CA ASN A 76 13.46 -2.82 3.56
C ASN A 76 13.86 -1.50 2.86
N LEU A 77 13.21 -1.16 1.74
CA LEU A 77 13.46 0.09 1.01
C LEU A 77 13.02 1.32 1.83
N ILE A 78 11.79 1.32 2.36
CA ILE A 78 11.24 2.43 3.14
C ILE A 78 12.12 2.72 4.37
N LEU A 79 12.50 1.68 5.12
CA LEU A 79 13.36 1.84 6.30
C LEU A 79 14.78 2.34 5.97
N ARG A 80 15.26 2.10 4.74
CA ARG A 80 16.60 2.52 4.30
C ARG A 80 16.65 3.96 3.81
N TYR A 81 15.63 4.38 3.07
CA TYR A 81 15.68 5.60 2.28
C TYR A 81 14.73 6.69 2.76
N THR A 82 14.00 6.47 3.86
CA THR A 82 13.06 7.45 4.42
C THR A 82 13.10 7.46 5.94
N GLN A 83 12.57 8.51 6.55
CA GLN A 83 12.31 8.66 7.99
C GLN A 83 10.81 8.67 8.29
N PRO A 84 10.39 8.35 9.54
CA PRO A 84 9.00 8.57 9.96
C PRO A 84 8.57 10.01 9.68
N GLY A 85 7.39 10.18 9.09
CA GLY A 85 6.85 11.47 8.65
C GLY A 85 7.09 11.79 7.18
N ASP A 86 8.04 11.12 6.51
CA ASP A 86 8.30 11.34 5.09
C ASP A 86 7.13 10.88 4.20
N LEU A 87 7.15 11.37 2.96
CA LEU A 87 6.20 11.02 1.91
C LEU A 87 6.82 10.04 0.91
N VAL A 88 6.11 8.96 0.60
CA VAL A 88 6.52 7.95 -0.38
C VAL A 88 5.54 7.91 -1.56
N LEU A 89 6.06 7.94 -2.78
CA LEU A 89 5.28 7.83 -4.01
C LEU A 89 5.42 6.43 -4.63
N ASP A 90 4.29 5.79 -4.91
CA ASP A 90 4.20 4.57 -5.72
C ASP A 90 3.30 4.83 -6.93
N GLN A 91 3.91 4.97 -8.11
CA GLN A 91 3.21 5.33 -9.36
C GLN A 91 2.53 4.15 -10.06
N MET A 92 2.71 2.93 -9.55
CA MET A 92 2.10 1.70 -10.07
C MET A 92 1.62 0.84 -8.91
N VAL A 93 0.76 1.43 -8.08
CA VAL A 93 0.47 0.95 -6.72
C VAL A 93 -0.13 -0.45 -6.67
N GLY A 94 -0.83 -0.89 -7.72
CA GLY A 94 -1.46 -2.21 -7.78
C GLY A 94 -2.33 -2.48 -6.55
N SER A 95 -2.02 -3.53 -5.79
CA SER A 95 -2.75 -3.86 -4.55
C SER A 95 -2.37 -3.04 -3.32
N GLY A 96 -1.44 -2.08 -3.40
CA GLY A 96 -1.12 -1.18 -2.29
C GLY A 96 -0.13 -1.69 -1.24
N THR A 97 0.69 -2.71 -1.55
CA THR A 97 1.68 -3.25 -0.58
C THR A 97 2.61 -2.15 -0.04
N THR A 98 3.06 -1.22 -0.89
CA THR A 98 3.91 -0.09 -0.51
C THR A 98 3.22 0.83 0.49
N LEU A 99 1.96 1.18 0.24
CA LEU A 99 1.18 2.10 1.07
C LEU A 99 0.85 1.49 2.44
N VAL A 100 0.59 0.17 2.49
CA VAL A 100 0.41 -0.56 3.76
C VAL A 100 1.68 -0.49 4.59
N GLU A 101 2.85 -0.75 4.00
CA GLU A 101 4.12 -0.61 4.73
C GLU A 101 4.42 0.84 5.13
N CYS A 102 4.09 1.83 4.29
CA CYS A 102 4.21 3.23 4.66
C CYS A 102 3.37 3.54 5.90
N LYS A 103 2.11 3.11 5.93
CA LYS A 103 1.22 3.31 7.09
C LYS A 103 1.78 2.68 8.37
N LEU A 104 2.23 1.42 8.29
CA LEU A 104 2.81 0.70 9.44
C LEU A 104 4.10 1.35 9.94
N LEU A 105 4.94 1.84 9.02
CA LEU A 105 6.20 2.50 9.35
C LEU A 105 6.05 4.00 9.64
N GLY A 106 4.84 4.55 9.62
CA GLY A 106 4.62 5.98 9.89
C GLY A 106 5.16 6.90 8.79
N ARG A 107 4.99 6.54 7.52
CA ARG A 107 5.19 7.40 6.34
C ARG A 107 3.86 7.72 5.67
N SER A 108 3.70 8.96 5.23
CA SER A 108 2.63 9.31 4.31
C SER A 108 2.93 8.69 2.94
N SER A 109 1.90 8.41 2.15
CA SER A 109 2.12 7.88 0.81
C SER A 109 1.07 8.35 -0.19
N ILE A 110 1.51 8.38 -1.46
CA ILE A 110 0.67 8.59 -2.63
C ILE A 110 0.79 7.33 -3.49
N GLY A 111 -0.34 6.68 -3.76
CA GLY A 111 -0.43 5.57 -4.71
C GLY A 111 -1.18 5.98 -5.97
N ILE A 112 -0.68 5.59 -7.13
CA ILE A 112 -1.34 5.83 -8.41
C ILE A 112 -1.45 4.51 -9.17
N ASP A 113 -2.62 4.22 -9.71
CA ASP A 113 -2.79 3.15 -10.69
C ASP A 113 -3.75 3.61 -11.80
N LEU A 114 -3.54 3.08 -13.00
CA LEU A 114 -4.43 3.34 -14.13
C LEU A 114 -5.76 2.59 -13.97
N ASN A 115 -5.74 1.42 -13.34
CA ASN A 115 -6.90 0.57 -13.16
C ASN A 115 -7.66 0.94 -11.87
N LEU A 116 -8.90 1.40 -12.02
CA LEU A 116 -9.77 1.74 -10.88
C LEU A 116 -10.00 0.54 -9.94
N ASP A 117 -10.14 -0.67 -10.48
CA ASP A 117 -10.34 -1.88 -9.68
C ASP A 117 -9.10 -2.18 -8.81
N ALA A 118 -7.89 -1.94 -9.34
CA ALA A 118 -6.66 -2.03 -8.57
C ALA A 118 -6.60 -0.96 -7.46
N VAL A 119 -6.98 0.28 -7.77
CA VAL A 119 -7.11 1.36 -6.78
C VAL A 119 -8.07 0.98 -5.64
N MET A 120 -9.21 0.36 -5.95
CA MET A 120 -10.16 -0.09 -4.94
C MET A 120 -9.61 -1.24 -4.09
N VAL A 121 -8.80 -2.13 -4.67
CA VAL A 121 -8.04 -3.14 -3.90
C VAL A 121 -7.04 -2.45 -2.98
N ALA A 122 -6.26 -1.47 -3.45
CA ALA A 122 -5.30 -0.74 -2.63
C ALA A 122 -5.99 -0.02 -1.45
N TRP A 123 -7.14 0.62 -1.69
CA TRP A 123 -7.98 1.19 -0.63
C TRP A 123 -8.40 0.15 0.40
N ASN A 124 -8.84 -1.04 -0.02
CA ASN A 124 -9.16 -2.12 0.91
C ASN A 124 -7.96 -2.53 1.77
N ARG A 125 -6.74 -2.51 1.21
CA ARG A 125 -5.54 -2.90 1.95
C ARG A 125 -5.06 -1.83 2.92
N THR A 126 -5.27 -0.55 2.63
CA THR A 126 -4.91 0.53 3.55
C THR A 126 -6.01 0.83 4.59
N ASN A 127 -7.25 0.37 4.35
CA ASN A 127 -8.39 0.57 5.23
C ASN A 127 -8.42 -0.39 6.44
N PHE A 128 -7.56 -0.12 7.41
CA PHE A 128 -7.57 -0.77 8.72
C PHE A 128 -7.18 0.22 9.82
N ALA A 129 -7.65 -0.03 11.04
CA ALA A 129 -7.24 0.76 12.19
C ALA A 129 -5.80 0.40 12.59
N TYR A 130 -4.97 1.42 12.81
CA TYR A 130 -3.60 1.24 13.27
C TYR A 130 -3.30 2.28 14.35
N ASN A 131 -2.85 1.84 15.51
CA ASN A 131 -2.25 2.72 16.49
C ASN A 131 -0.79 2.90 16.10
N THR A 132 -0.40 4.14 15.83
CA THR A 132 0.93 4.53 15.37
C THR A 132 2.05 4.15 16.33
N ASN A 133 1.76 3.72 17.56
CA ASN A 133 2.76 3.28 18.55
C ASN A 133 3.87 4.32 18.78
N GLY A 134 3.52 5.60 18.72
CA GLY A 134 4.44 6.74 18.86
C GLY A 134 5.05 7.23 17.54
N LEU A 135 4.72 6.62 16.41
CA LEU A 135 5.01 7.17 15.07
C LEU A 135 4.08 8.34 14.74
N PRO A 136 4.45 9.20 13.78
CA PRO A 136 3.57 10.27 13.32
C PRO A 136 2.26 9.74 12.72
N GLU A 137 1.20 10.53 12.86
CA GLU A 137 -0.02 10.35 12.07
C GLU A 137 0.29 10.62 10.60
N THR A 138 -0.24 9.78 9.70
CA THR A 138 0.11 9.82 8.27
C THR A 138 -1.11 9.66 7.38
N THR A 139 -0.97 10.06 6.12
CA THR A 139 -2.03 9.96 5.12
C THR A 139 -1.63 9.03 3.99
N GLN A 140 -2.56 8.19 3.54
CA GLN A 140 -2.39 7.30 2.41
C GLN A 140 -3.39 7.72 1.33
N ARG A 141 -2.94 8.52 0.37
CA ARG A 141 -3.77 9.07 -0.71
C ARG A 141 -3.65 8.17 -1.93
N ILE A 142 -4.76 7.85 -2.58
CA ILE A 142 -4.79 6.92 -3.72
C ILE A 142 -5.52 7.56 -4.89
N TYR A 143 -4.89 7.50 -6.06
CA TYR A 143 -5.39 8.14 -7.27
C TYR A 143 -5.58 7.11 -8.37
N CYS A 144 -6.65 7.30 -9.14
CA CYS A 144 -6.78 6.69 -10.45
C CYS A 144 -6.17 7.62 -11.50
N GLY A 145 -5.14 7.17 -12.22
CA GLY A 145 -4.42 8.01 -13.16
C GLY A 145 -3.32 7.30 -13.94
N ASP A 146 -2.87 7.95 -14.99
CA ASP A 146 -1.72 7.51 -15.79
C ASP A 146 -0.43 8.01 -15.11
N ALA A 147 0.49 7.11 -14.77
CA ALA A 147 1.77 7.44 -14.15
C ALA A 147 2.62 8.45 -14.94
N ARG A 148 2.36 8.59 -16.24
CA ARG A 148 3.04 9.59 -17.10
C ARG A 148 2.50 11.01 -16.90
N ARG A 149 1.44 11.18 -16.12
CA ARG A 149 0.75 12.44 -15.86
C ARG A 149 0.50 12.57 -14.34
N LEU A 150 1.42 13.28 -13.69
CA LEU A 150 1.45 13.48 -12.24
C LEU A 150 0.97 14.88 -11.85
N GLU A 151 -0.05 15.41 -12.54
CA GLU A 151 -0.45 16.83 -12.41
C GLU A 151 -1.01 17.25 -11.04
N LEU A 152 -1.22 16.31 -10.11
CA LEU A 152 -1.61 16.60 -8.73
C LEU A 152 -0.47 16.40 -7.72
N ILE A 153 0.77 16.22 -8.22
CA ILE A 153 1.99 16.19 -7.42
C ILE A 153 2.81 17.41 -7.82
N ASP A 154 3.23 18.20 -6.84
CA ASP A 154 4.01 19.40 -7.09
C ASP A 154 5.40 19.04 -7.65
N ASP A 155 5.91 19.87 -8.56
CA ASP A 155 7.26 19.71 -9.11
C ASP A 155 8.30 19.74 -7.97
N GLU A 156 9.36 18.92 -8.08
CA GLU A 156 10.47 18.82 -7.12
C GLU A 156 10.05 18.46 -5.67
N SER A 157 8.83 17.95 -5.47
CA SER A 157 8.31 17.59 -4.14
C SER A 157 8.68 16.17 -3.67
N ILE A 158 9.23 15.33 -4.58
CA ILE A 158 9.62 13.95 -4.31
C ILE A 158 11.04 13.74 -4.81
N ASP A 159 11.91 13.23 -3.93
CA ASP A 159 13.28 12.81 -4.27
C ASP A 159 13.27 11.42 -4.94
N LEU A 160 14.11 11.22 -5.96
CA LEU A 160 14.14 10.01 -6.81
C LEU A 160 15.33 9.10 -6.52
#